data_AF-A0A6A8FIA4-F1
#
_entry.id   AF-A0A6A8FIA4-F1
#
_cell.length_a   1.000
_cell.length_b   1.000
_cell.length_c   1.000
_cell.angle_alpha   90.00
_cell.angle_beta   90.00
_cell.angle_gamma   90.00
#
_symmetry.space_group_name_H-M   'P 1'
#
loop_
_entity.id
_entity.type
_entity.pdbx_description
1 polymer ?
#
loop_
_entity_poly.entity_id
_entity_poly.type
_entity_poly.pdbx_seq_one_letter_code
_entity_poly.pdbx_strand_id
1 'polypeptide(L)'
;MNKDLTQEEAWKIMQPVCRELLELVDGGYLQFVSASYNESDGTYKINLKSSHIHLASRGFKDSIGDVEYNQGKIRIGLRANGIPANIFVDII
;
A
#
# COMPACT_ATOMS: atom_id res chain seq x y z
N MET A 1 21.79 7.11 0.68
CA MET A 1 21.35 8.52 0.57
C MET A 1 19.91 8.48 0.09
N ASN A 2 19.00 9.29 0.65
CA ASN A 2 17.61 9.30 0.20
C ASN A 2 17.44 10.39 -0.85
N LYS A 3 16.95 10.00 -2.03
CA LYS A 3 16.57 10.91 -3.11
C LYS A 3 15.06 11.08 -3.09
N ASP A 4 14.59 12.30 -2.88
CA ASP A 4 13.17 12.62 -3.01
C ASP A 4 12.73 12.46 -4.47
N LEU A 5 11.54 11.90 -4.65
CA LEU A 5 10.93 11.66 -5.95
C LEU A 5 9.70 12.54 -6.10
N THR A 6 9.49 13.02 -7.32
CA THR A 6 8.26 13.69 -7.71
C THR A 6 7.10 12.70 -7.73
N GLN A 7 5.88 13.22 -7.66
CA GLN A 7 4.66 12.42 -7.81
C GLN A 7 4.65 11.65 -9.15
N GLU A 8 5.10 12.28 -10.24
CA GLU A 8 5.14 11.66 -11.57
C GLU A 8 6.13 10.49 -11.64
N GLU A 9 7.29 10.61 -10.99
CA GLU A 9 8.25 9.51 -10.87
C GLU A 9 7.68 8.36 -10.03
N ALA A 10 7.04 8.67 -8.89
CA ALA A 10 6.42 7.68 -8.03
C ALA A 10 5.32 6.88 -8.76
N TRP A 11 4.49 7.55 -9.58
CA TRP A 11 3.45 6.89 -10.35
C TRP A 11 3.99 6.02 -11.47
N LYS A 12 5.05 6.44 -12.18
CA LYS A 12 5.72 5.59 -13.18
C LYS A 12 6.25 4.29 -12.57
N ILE A 13 6.74 4.35 -11.33
CA ILE A 13 7.21 3.16 -10.60
C ILE A 13 6.05 2.26 -10.18
N MET A 14 4.94 2.84 -9.71
CA MET A 14 3.79 2.07 -9.22
C MET A 14 2.92 1.46 -10.32
N GLN A 15 2.77 2.13 -11.46
CA GLN A 15 1.90 1.71 -12.56
C GLN A 15 2.06 0.24 -12.98
N PRO A 16 3.29 -0.31 -13.17
CA PRO A 16 3.46 -1.72 -13.50
C PRO A 16 3.17 -2.69 -12.34
N VAL A 17 3.20 -2.22 -11.09
CA VAL A 17 3.08 -3.07 -9.89
C VAL A 17 1.63 -3.17 -9.42
N CYS A 18 0.89 -2.06 -9.46
CA CYS A 18 -0.47 -2.00 -8.93
C CYS A 18 -1.32 -0.96 -9.66
N ARG A 19 -1.81 -1.34 -10.84
CA ARG A 19 -2.66 -0.49 -11.69
C ARG A 19 -3.92 0.00 -10.98
N GLU A 20 -4.49 -0.80 -10.09
CA GLU A 20 -5.69 -0.47 -9.31
C GLU A 20 -5.49 0.77 -8.43
N LEU A 21 -4.26 1.04 -7.97
CA LEU A 21 -3.97 2.26 -7.20
C LEU A 21 -4.09 3.53 -8.06
N LEU A 22 -3.80 3.47 -9.37
CA LEU A 22 -4.04 4.61 -10.28
C LEU A 22 -5.53 4.92 -10.41
N GLU A 23 -6.37 3.89 -10.55
CA GLU A 23 -7.82 4.08 -10.66
C GLU A 23 -8.40 4.74 -9.40
N LEU A 24 -7.84 4.42 -8.23
CA LEU A 24 -8.21 5.04 -6.96
C LEU A 24 -7.70 6.49 -6.82
N VAL A 25 -6.54 6.81 -7.38
CA VAL A 25 -6.03 8.20 -7.46
C VAL A 25 -6.88 9.03 -8.40
N ASP A 26 -7.18 8.52 -9.59
CA ASP A 26 -8.03 9.17 -10.59
C ASP A 26 -9.46 9.39 -10.06
N GLY A 27 -9.95 8.47 -9.22
CA GLY A 27 -11.22 8.59 -8.50
C GLY A 27 -11.20 9.52 -7.28
N GLY A 28 -10.05 10.09 -6.91
CA GLY A 28 -9.91 10.98 -5.74
C GLY A 28 -9.92 10.26 -4.38
N TYR A 29 -9.80 8.94 -4.36
CA TYR A 29 -9.80 8.12 -3.14
C TYR A 29 -8.40 7.97 -2.52
N LEU A 30 -7.35 8.24 -3.29
CA LEU A 30 -5.96 8.23 -2.86
C LEU A 30 -5.26 9.54 -3.25
N GLN A 31 -4.52 10.11 -2.31
CA GLN A 31 -3.71 11.30 -2.49
C GLN A 31 -2.23 10.97 -2.31
N PHE A 32 -1.39 11.44 -3.23
CA PHE A 32 0.06 11.38 -3.06
C PHE A 32 0.51 12.31 -1.93
N VAL A 33 1.43 11.84 -1.08
CA VAL A 33 2.03 12.66 0.00
C VAL A 33 3.51 12.90 -0.27
N SER A 34 4.29 11.82 -0.42
CA SER A 34 5.72 11.91 -0.69
C SER A 34 6.27 10.59 -1.24
N ALA A 35 7.41 10.65 -1.91
CA ALA A 35 8.14 9.46 -2.30
C ALA A 35 9.65 9.70 -2.19
N SER A 36 10.37 8.65 -1.84
CA SER A 36 11.83 8.68 -1.75
C SER A 36 12.43 7.35 -2.21
N TYR A 37 13.58 7.42 -2.86
CA TYR A 37 14.41 6.28 -3.19
C TYR A 37 15.60 6.21 -2.23
N ASN A 38 15.78 5.08 -1.55
CA ASN A 38 16.95 4.82 -0.74
C ASN A 38 18.02 4.13 -1.58
N GLU A 39 19.07 4.87 -1.92
CA GLU A 39 20.17 4.36 -2.73
C GLU A 39 21.00 3.27 -2.02
N SER A 40 20.96 3.17 -0.69
CA SER A 40 21.80 2.21 0.03
C SER A 40 21.29 0.77 -0.06
N ASP A 41 19.97 0.60 -0.18
CA ASP A 41 19.32 -0.71 -0.23
C ASP A 41 18.44 -0.89 -1.49
N GLY A 42 18.36 0.12 -2.35
CA GLY A 42 17.59 0.08 -3.59
C GLY A 42 16.08 0.12 -3.37
N THR A 43 15.61 0.53 -2.19
CA THR A 43 14.18 0.52 -1.86
C THR A 43 13.49 1.84 -2.22
N TYR A 44 12.24 1.73 -2.70
CA TYR A 44 11.36 2.87 -2.89
C TYR A 44 10.36 2.93 -1.73
N LYS A 45 10.19 4.11 -1.15
CA LYS A 45 9.13 4.40 -0.19
C LYS A 45 8.18 5.42 -0.82
N ILE A 46 6.91 5.04 -0.97
CA ILE A 46 5.86 5.90 -1.51
C ILE A 46 4.77 6.00 -0.46
N ASN A 47 4.51 7.21 0.02
CA ASN A 47 3.51 7.48 1.03
C ASN A 47 2.26 8.06 0.36
N LEU A 48 1.13 7.39 0.60
CA LEU A 48 -0.18 7.79 0.10
C LEU A 48 -1.11 8.05 1.29
N LYS A 49 -2.04 8.98 1.11
CA LYS A 49 -3.10 9.28 2.06
C LYS A 49 -4.44 8.86 1.47
N SER A 50 -5.26 8.20 2.28
CA SER A 50 -6.64 7.89 1.94
C SER A 50 -7.52 8.08 3.16
N SER A 51 -8.79 8.42 2.95
CA SER A 51 -9.79 8.41 4.01
C SER A 51 -10.41 7.02 4.21
N HIS A 52 -10.32 6.12 3.22
CA HIS A 52 -10.92 4.79 3.24
C HIS A 52 -10.08 3.79 2.42
N ILE A 53 -9.65 2.69 3.05
CA ILE A 53 -8.99 1.58 2.35
C ILE A 53 -9.95 0.39 2.34
N HIS A 54 -10.34 -0.08 1.15
CA HIS A 54 -11.09 -1.31 0.98
C HIS A 54 -10.16 -2.43 0.51
N LEU A 55 -9.91 -3.42 1.37
CA LEU A 55 -9.12 -4.58 1.02
C LEU A 55 -10.05 -5.72 0.64
N ALA A 56 -10.04 -6.09 -0.64
CA ALA A 56 -10.76 -7.27 -1.12
C ALA A 56 -9.74 -8.38 -1.41
N SER A 57 -9.95 -9.57 -0.84
CA SER A 57 -9.14 -10.76 -1.16
C SER A 57 -9.55 -11.34 -2.51
N ARG A 58 -9.21 -10.66 -3.61
CA ARG A 58 -9.33 -11.27 -4.94
C ARG A 58 -8.09 -12.13 -5.19
N GLY A 59 -8.24 -13.46 -5.07
CA GLY A 59 -7.19 -14.44 -5.40
C GLY A 59 -6.52 -15.14 -4.21
N PHE A 60 -6.78 -14.73 -2.97
CA PHE A 60 -6.40 -15.55 -1.81
C PHE A 60 -7.45 -16.65 -1.64
N LYS A 61 -7.04 -17.91 -1.83
CA LYS A 61 -7.94 -19.07 -1.79
C LYS A 61 -8.59 -19.30 -0.42
N ASP A 62 -7.98 -18.82 0.66
CA ASP A 62 -8.27 -19.36 1.99
C ASP A 62 -9.07 -18.42 2.90
N SER A 63 -8.74 -17.12 3.04
CA SER A 63 -9.57 -16.08 3.71
C SER A 63 -8.76 -14.83 4.12
N ILE A 64 -9.42 -13.69 4.30
CA ILE A 64 -9.00 -12.65 5.26
C ILE A 64 -9.45 -13.13 6.65
N GLY A 65 -8.51 -13.30 7.58
CA GLY A 65 -8.75 -13.87 8.90
C GLY A 65 -9.34 -12.85 9.88
N ASP A 66 -8.60 -11.78 10.15
CA ASP A 66 -8.99 -10.77 11.15
C ASP A 66 -8.44 -9.39 10.78
N VAL A 67 -9.23 -8.35 11.04
CA VAL A 67 -8.82 -6.95 10.90
C VAL A 67 -8.85 -6.33 12.30
N GLU A 68 -7.69 -6.02 12.84
CA GLU A 68 -7.53 -5.40 14.15
C GLU A 68 -7.23 -3.91 13.98
N TYR A 69 -8.05 -3.07 14.61
CA TYR A 69 -7.85 -1.63 14.66
C TYR A 69 -7.23 -1.28 16.01
N ASN A 70 -6.05 -0.67 15.97
CA ASN A 70 -5.42 -0.06 17.13
C ASN A 70 -5.20 1.43 16.83
N GLN A 71 -5.03 2.30 17.83
CA GLN A 71 -4.96 3.75 17.62
C GLN A 71 -3.96 4.14 16.52
N GLY A 72 -4.47 4.48 15.33
CA GLY A 72 -3.66 4.82 14.14
C GLY A 72 -3.01 3.63 13.43
N LYS A 73 -3.45 2.39 13.63
CA LYS A 73 -2.89 1.19 13.00
C LYS A 73 -3.98 0.17 12.62
N ILE A 74 -3.82 -0.49 11.49
CA ILE A 74 -4.61 -1.66 11.06
C ILE A 74 -3.66 -2.83 10.92
N ARG A 75 -3.98 -3.96 11.55
CA ARG A 75 -3.42 -5.26 11.18
C ARG A 75 -4.49 -6.03 10.42
N ILE A 76 -4.13 -6.60 9.27
CA ILE A 76 -4.95 -7.57 8.54
C ILE A 76 -4.23 -8.91 8.56
N GLY A 77 -4.78 -9.87 9.31
CA GLY A 77 -4.39 -11.27 9.20
C GLY A 77 -5.05 -11.91 7.98
N LEU A 78 -4.29 -12.68 7.21
CA LEU A 78 -4.77 -13.36 6.01
C LEU A 78 -4.03 -14.69 5.77
N ARG A 79 -4.59 -15.56 4.93
CA ARG A 79 -3.94 -16.82 4.51
C ARG A 79 -3.83 -16.91 2.99
N ALA A 80 -2.59 -17.03 2.49
CA ALA A 80 -2.26 -17.24 1.08
C ALA A 80 -1.80 -18.68 0.84
N ASN A 81 -2.56 -19.48 0.10
CA ASN A 81 -2.16 -20.85 -0.25
C ASN A 81 -1.74 -21.68 0.98
N GLY A 82 -2.50 -21.58 2.07
CA GLY A 82 -2.22 -22.24 3.36
C GLY A 82 -1.18 -21.56 4.24
N ILE A 83 -0.51 -20.50 3.76
CA ILE A 83 0.51 -19.76 4.51
C ILE A 83 -0.12 -18.55 5.21
N PRO A 84 -0.04 -18.43 6.54
CA PRO A 84 -0.50 -17.24 7.26
C PRO A 84 0.41 -16.04 6.96
N ALA A 85 -0.20 -14.87 6.73
CA ALA A 85 0.47 -13.60 6.52
C ALA A 85 -0.25 -12.49 7.31
N ASN A 86 0.46 -11.41 7.60
CA ASN A 86 -0.11 -10.21 8.22
C ASN A 86 0.31 -8.98 7.40
N ILE A 87 -0.64 -8.11 7.11
CA ILE A 87 -0.38 -6.76 6.58
C ILE A 87 -0.57 -5.79 7.74
N PHE A 88 0.40 -4.90 7.94
CA PHE A 88 0.32 -3.83 8.92
C PHE A 88 0.25 -2.49 8.17
N VAL A 89 -0.72 -1.67 8.51
CA VAL A 89 -0.95 -0.35 7.93
C VAL A 89 -0.97 0.67 9.05
N ASP A 90 -0.17 1.73 8.95
CA ASP A 90 -0.29 2.89 9.84
C ASP A 90 -1.30 3.87 9.23
N ILE A 91 -2.37 4.19 9.96
CA ILE A 91 -3.34 5.24 9.61
C ILE A 91 -2.87 6.54 10.26
N ILE A 92 -2.63 7.57 9.44
CA ILE A 92 -2.21 8.92 9.86
C ILE A 92 -3.39 9.88 9.77
#